data_AF-A0A8J8GC23-F1
#
_entry.id   AF-A0A8J8GC23-F1
#
_cell.length_a   1.000
_cell.length_b   1.000
_cell.length_c   1.000
_cell.angle_alpha   90.00
_cell.angle_beta   90.00
_cell.angle_gamma   90.00
#
_symmetry.space_group_name_H-M   'P 1'
#
loop_
_entity.id
_entity.type
_entity.pdbx_description
1 polymer ?
#
loop_
_entity_poly.entity_id
_entity_poly.type
_entity_poly.pdbx_seq_one_letter_code
_entity_poly.pdbx_strand_id
1 'polypeptide(L)'
;MNIDLYHSKRKYSKNFKDEFDYDKNVDFYYHNLINSLILFTYTSEELQQLEPILIDPISELYEEIDYAFIPNLFESVFRNGLIEQKNKNSLINFKTKIDEIPNEYWNYKSMDTIPIWKEINLEANNLLNNINCKQRIYEDKYVYFNTAK
;
A
#
# COMPACT_ATOMS: atom_id res chain seq x y z
N MET A 1 30.10 50.51 10.34
CA MET A 1 28.93 51.35 10.04
C MET A 1 28.31 50.82 8.75
N ASN A 2 27.08 50.32 8.91
CA ASN A 2 26.05 49.87 7.95
C ASN A 2 26.42 49.14 6.65
N ILE A 3 26.13 47.83 6.70
CA ILE A 3 25.80 46.96 5.57
C ILE A 3 24.29 47.13 5.33
N ASP A 4 23.90 47.84 4.27
CA ASP A 4 22.50 47.89 3.83
C ASP A 4 22.27 46.85 2.72
N LEU A 5 22.01 45.62 3.16
CA LEU A 5 21.43 44.55 2.34
C LEU A 5 19.95 44.85 2.11
N TYR A 6 19.65 45.39 0.93
CA TYR A 6 18.30 45.58 0.42
C TYR A 6 17.58 44.22 0.27
N HIS A 7 16.51 44.09 1.06
CA HIS A 7 15.27 43.34 0.83
C HIS A 7 15.26 42.12 -0.11
N SER A 8 15.16 40.95 0.51
CA SER A 8 14.25 39.89 0.04
C SER A 8 13.80 39.03 1.22
N LYS A 9 12.81 39.53 1.99
CA LYS A 9 11.92 38.68 2.78
C LYS A 9 11.01 37.90 1.80
N ARG A 10 11.51 36.83 1.21
CA ARG A 10 10.66 35.80 0.59
C ARG A 10 10.58 34.63 1.56
N LYS A 11 9.40 34.54 2.18
CA LYS A 11 8.91 33.50 3.09
C LYS A 11 9.36 32.10 2.64
N TYR A 12 10.30 31.52 3.37
CA TYR A 12 10.33 30.07 3.58
C TYR A 12 9.21 29.73 4.57
N SER A 13 7.97 29.59 4.08
CA SER A 13 6.89 28.98 4.86
C SER A 13 5.87 28.33 3.92
N LYS A 14 6.33 27.34 3.16
CA LYS A 14 5.46 26.37 2.51
C LYS A 14 6.05 25.02 2.91
N ASN A 15 5.25 24.17 3.56
CA ASN A 15 5.44 22.72 3.81
C ASN A 15 5.27 22.21 5.25
N PHE A 16 5.01 23.03 6.28
CA PHE A 16 4.68 22.48 7.62
C PHE A 16 3.18 22.22 7.85
N LYS A 17 2.30 22.67 6.95
CA LYS A 17 0.83 22.54 7.13
C LYS A 17 0.21 21.36 6.40
N ASP A 18 0.88 20.79 5.39
CA ASP A 18 0.33 19.72 4.57
C ASP A 18 0.70 18.31 5.11
N GLU A 19 1.79 18.17 5.88
CA GLU A 19 2.17 16.88 6.51
C GLU A 19 1.16 16.41 7.57
N PHE A 20 0.40 17.32 8.18
CA PHE A 20 -0.59 17.00 9.22
C PHE A 20 -1.99 16.64 8.69
N ASP A 21 -2.25 16.75 7.38
CA ASP A 21 -3.56 16.37 6.83
C ASP A 21 -3.64 14.87 6.51
N TYR A 22 -2.52 14.28 6.07
CA TYR A 22 -2.47 12.85 5.76
C TYR A 22 -2.77 11.99 7.00
N ASP A 23 -2.17 12.32 8.14
CA ASP A 23 -2.29 11.50 9.36
C ASP A 23 -3.72 11.36 9.90
N LYS A 24 -4.67 12.21 9.48
CA LYS A 24 -6.08 12.12 9.88
C LYS A 24 -6.76 10.83 9.47
N ASN A 25 -6.32 10.22 8.36
CA ASN A 25 -6.88 8.98 7.85
C ASN A 25 -5.87 7.83 7.94
N VAL A 26 -4.92 7.89 8.89
CA VAL A 26 -3.83 6.91 8.97
C VAL A 26 -4.33 5.47 9.16
N ASP A 27 -5.45 5.27 9.86
CA ASP A 27 -6.09 3.95 10.01
C ASP A 27 -6.55 3.37 8.67
N PHE A 28 -7.03 4.22 7.77
CA PHE A 28 -7.41 3.83 6.41
C PHE A 28 -6.18 3.45 5.58
N TYR A 29 -5.08 4.21 5.67
CA TYR A 29 -3.85 3.87 4.94
C TYR A 29 -3.21 2.58 5.46
N TYR A 30 -3.23 2.37 6.78
CA TYR A 30 -2.82 1.11 7.37
C TYR A 30 -3.69 -0.04 6.87
N HIS A 31 -5.01 0.16 6.82
CA HIS A 31 -5.93 -0.85 6.30
C HIS A 31 -5.61 -1.22 4.85
N ASN A 32 -5.39 -0.24 3.96
CA ASN A 32 -5.06 -0.51 2.56
C ASN A 32 -3.71 -1.22 2.42
N LEU A 33 -2.73 -0.87 3.25
CA LEU A 33 -1.46 -1.60 3.29
C LEU A 33 -1.64 -3.05 3.75
N ILE A 34 -2.45 -3.31 4.78
CA ILE A 34 -2.72 -4.68 5.23
C ILE A 34 -3.52 -5.46 4.18
N ASN A 35 -4.57 -4.87 3.61
CA ASN A 35 -5.40 -5.50 2.59
C ASN A 35 -4.59 -5.83 1.34
N SER A 36 -3.78 -4.90 0.83
CA SER A 36 -2.92 -5.17 -0.34
C SER A 36 -1.99 -6.36 -0.07
N LEU A 37 -1.32 -6.41 1.08
CA LEU A 37 -0.50 -7.57 1.47
C LEU A 37 -1.32 -8.86 1.53
N ILE A 38 -2.52 -8.84 2.11
CA ILE A 38 -3.40 -10.01 2.19
C ILE A 38 -3.81 -10.49 0.79
N LEU A 39 -4.15 -9.58 -0.14
CA LEU A 39 -4.50 -9.97 -1.50
C LEU A 39 -3.35 -10.71 -2.20
N PHE A 40 -2.08 -10.33 -1.96
CA PHE A 40 -0.94 -11.10 -2.47
C PHE A 40 -0.73 -12.47 -1.79
N THR A 41 -1.38 -12.74 -0.66
CA THR A 41 -1.36 -14.08 -0.03
C THR A 41 -2.34 -15.05 -0.66
N TYR A 42 -3.24 -14.58 -1.52
CA TYR A 42 -4.25 -15.41 -2.14
C TYR A 42 -3.71 -16.13 -3.38
N THR A 43 -4.24 -17.32 -3.61
CA THR A 43 -4.14 -18.06 -4.87
C THR A 43 -5.03 -17.43 -5.94
N SER A 44 -4.84 -17.81 -7.21
CA SER A 44 -5.71 -17.37 -8.30
C SER A 44 -7.19 -17.72 -8.05
N GLU A 45 -7.45 -18.90 -7.47
CA GLU A 45 -8.79 -19.38 -7.11
C GLU A 45 -9.40 -18.52 -6.00
N GLU A 46 -8.65 -18.21 -4.95
CA GLU A 46 -9.11 -17.34 -3.85
C GLU A 46 -9.37 -15.91 -4.33
N LEU A 47 -8.57 -15.38 -5.26
CA LEU A 47 -8.84 -14.08 -5.88
C LEU A 47 -10.11 -14.10 -6.73
N GLN A 48 -10.34 -15.16 -7.52
CA GLN A 48 -11.59 -15.30 -8.31
C GLN A 48 -12.83 -15.35 -7.41
N GLN A 49 -12.73 -15.95 -6.22
CA GLN A 49 -13.83 -15.95 -5.25
C GLN A 49 -14.19 -14.56 -4.73
N LEU A 50 -13.32 -13.56 -4.91
CA LEU A 50 -13.60 -12.16 -4.59
C LEU A 50 -14.33 -11.40 -5.71
N GLU A 51 -14.49 -11.95 -6.93
CA GLU A 51 -15.21 -11.28 -8.04
C GLU A 51 -16.62 -10.76 -7.69
N PRO A 52 -17.39 -11.37 -6.76
CA PRO A 52 -18.67 -10.78 -6.33
C PRO A 52 -18.53 -9.49 -5.51
N ILE A 53 -17.36 -9.23 -4.94
CA ILE A 53 -17.04 -8.11 -4.05
C ILE A 53 -16.15 -7.09 -4.77
N LEU A 54 -15.20 -7.57 -5.57
CA LEU A 54 -14.23 -6.79 -6.33
C LEU A 54 -14.60 -6.83 -7.82
N ILE A 55 -14.62 -5.68 -8.51
CA ILE A 55 -15.03 -5.62 -9.92
C ILE A 55 -14.11 -6.47 -10.79
N ASP A 56 -12.80 -6.33 -10.58
CA ASP A 56 -11.74 -7.14 -11.20
C ASP A 56 -10.62 -7.37 -10.17
N PRO A 57 -10.57 -8.54 -9.50
CA PRO A 57 -9.61 -8.80 -8.42
C PRO A 57 -8.14 -8.59 -8.79
N ILE A 58 -7.75 -8.80 -10.06
CA ILE A 58 -6.35 -8.61 -10.48
C ILE A 58 -6.06 -7.12 -10.65
N SER A 59 -6.98 -6.37 -11.26
CA SER A 59 -6.84 -4.92 -11.36
C SER A 59 -6.85 -4.27 -9.99
N GLU A 60 -7.74 -4.71 -9.09
CA GLU A 60 -7.81 -4.24 -7.70
C GLU A 60 -6.52 -4.58 -6.93
N LEU A 61 -5.95 -5.78 -7.11
CA LEU A 61 -4.65 -6.14 -6.51
C LEU A 61 -3.55 -5.14 -6.91
N TYR A 62 -3.52 -4.73 -8.18
CA TYR A 62 -2.56 -3.76 -8.70
C TYR A 62 -2.83 -2.34 -8.17
N GLU A 63 -4.08 -1.90 -8.13
CA GLU A 63 -4.44 -0.56 -7.67
C GLU A 63 -4.25 -0.39 -6.15
N GLU A 64 -4.63 -1.39 -5.36
CA GLU A 64 -4.52 -1.37 -3.89
C GLU A 64 -3.05 -1.30 -3.46
N ILE A 65 -2.15 -2.03 -4.14
CA ILE A 65 -0.73 -1.99 -3.81
C ILE A 65 -0.07 -0.67 -4.24
N ASP A 66 -0.45 -0.11 -5.38
CA ASP A 66 0.05 1.20 -5.80
C ASP A 66 -0.42 2.29 -4.83
N TYR A 67 -1.69 2.25 -4.43
CA TYR A 67 -2.24 3.21 -3.49
C TYR A 67 -1.58 3.12 -2.11
N ALA A 68 -1.43 1.91 -1.56
CA ALA A 68 -0.83 1.67 -0.25
C ALA A 68 0.62 2.18 -0.13
N PHE A 69 1.33 2.30 -1.25
CA PHE A 69 2.72 2.74 -1.32
C PHE A 69 2.91 4.18 -1.81
N ILE A 70 1.82 4.96 -1.94
CA ILE A 70 1.93 6.41 -2.17
C ILE A 70 2.76 7.03 -1.02
N PRO A 71 3.87 7.73 -1.30
CA PRO A 71 4.87 8.06 -0.28
C PRO A 71 4.31 8.70 0.99
N ASN A 72 3.49 9.75 0.87
CA ASN A 72 2.96 10.45 2.06
C ASN A 72 2.00 9.59 2.89
N LEU A 73 1.26 8.68 2.26
CA LEU A 73 0.30 7.78 2.91
C LEU A 73 1.04 6.64 3.63
N PHE A 74 1.98 6.02 2.91
CA PHE A 74 2.85 4.98 3.43
C PHE A 74 3.67 5.47 4.63
N GLU A 75 4.31 6.64 4.52
CA GLU A 75 5.07 7.23 5.62
C GLU A 75 4.21 7.56 6.84
N SER A 76 2.94 7.92 6.63
CA SER A 76 2.00 8.22 7.73
C SER A 76 1.83 7.02 8.67
N VAL A 77 1.75 5.81 8.12
CA VAL A 77 1.62 4.56 8.89
C VAL A 77 2.78 4.38 9.89
N PHE A 78 4.01 4.69 9.47
CA PHE A 78 5.18 4.55 10.34
C PHE A 78 5.37 5.73 11.29
N ARG A 79 5.07 6.97 10.85
CA ARG A 79 5.14 8.15 11.74
C ARG A 79 4.18 8.04 12.92
N ASN A 80 3.02 7.42 12.70
CA ASN A 80 2.02 7.17 13.74
C ASN A 80 2.24 5.86 14.51
N GLY A 81 3.30 5.10 14.20
CA GLY A 81 3.69 3.91 14.95
C GLY A 81 2.77 2.70 14.79
N LEU A 82 1.92 2.66 13.75
CA LEU A 82 1.07 1.50 13.45
C LEU A 82 1.89 0.31 12.96
N ILE A 83 3.02 0.57 12.30
CA ILE A 83 4.04 -0.41 11.94
C ILE A 83 5.40 0.08 12.42
N GLU A 84 6.19 -0.82 13.00
CA GLU A 84 7.55 -0.50 13.43
C GLU A 84 8.46 -0.13 12.23
N GLN A 85 9.27 0.92 12.39
CA GLN A 85 10.20 1.42 11.36
C GLN A 85 11.14 0.35 10.79
N LYS A 86 11.50 -0.66 11.59
CA LYS A 86 12.36 -1.78 11.15
C LYS A 86 11.78 -2.56 9.96
N ASN A 87 10.46 -2.54 9.78
CA ASN A 87 9.76 -3.28 8.72
C ASN A 87 9.69 -2.50 7.40
N LYS A 88 9.98 -1.20 7.41
CA LYS A 88 9.78 -0.30 6.28
C LYS A 88 10.54 -0.73 5.03
N ASN A 89 11.84 -1.03 5.16
CA ASN A 89 12.66 -1.44 4.01
C ASN A 89 12.17 -2.75 3.41
N SER A 90 11.68 -3.69 4.23
CA SER A 90 11.15 -4.96 3.74
C SER A 90 9.87 -4.75 2.93
N LEU A 91 8.99 -3.84 3.36
CA LEU A 91 7.79 -3.46 2.62
C LEU A 91 8.13 -2.75 1.30
N ILE A 92 9.10 -1.83 1.30
CA ILE A 92 9.56 -1.16 0.07
C ILE A 92 10.13 -2.17 -0.91
N ASN A 93 11.00 -3.07 -0.45
CA ASN A 93 11.60 -4.10 -1.31
C ASN A 93 10.54 -5.02 -1.92
N PHE A 94 9.50 -5.35 -1.15
CA PHE A 94 8.37 -6.12 -1.65
C PHE A 94 7.64 -5.39 -2.78
N LYS A 95 7.34 -4.10 -2.61
CA LYS A 95 6.74 -3.28 -3.69
C LYS A 95 7.63 -3.23 -4.93
N THR A 96 8.94 -3.03 -4.75
CA THR A 96 9.88 -3.03 -5.88
C THR A 96 9.83 -4.33 -6.68
N LYS A 97 9.76 -5.49 -6.00
CA LYS A 97 9.64 -6.79 -6.70
C LYS A 97 8.34 -6.91 -7.48
N ILE A 98 7.24 -6.37 -6.96
CA ILE A 98 5.96 -6.33 -7.66
C ILE A 98 6.04 -5.44 -8.90
N ASP A 99 6.70 -4.28 -8.80
CA ASP A 99 6.87 -3.35 -9.92
C ASP A 99 7.75 -3.89 -11.03
N GLU A 100 8.57 -4.90 -10.74
CA GLU A 100 9.38 -5.61 -11.71
C GLU A 100 8.61 -6.74 -12.43
N ILE A 101 7.39 -7.07 -12.00
CA ILE A 101 6.56 -8.08 -12.66
C ILE A 101 6.07 -7.54 -14.01
N PRO A 102 6.38 -8.20 -15.14
CA PRO A 102 5.89 -7.78 -16.45
C PRO A 102 4.37 -7.75 -16.52
N ASN A 103 3.81 -6.75 -17.21
CA ASN A 103 2.36 -6.56 -17.35
C ASN A 103 1.64 -7.80 -17.88
N GLU A 104 2.27 -8.56 -18.77
CA GLU A 104 1.72 -9.81 -19.30
C GLU A 104 1.57 -10.92 -18.25
N TYR A 105 2.17 -10.80 -17.06
CA TYR A 105 2.07 -11.76 -15.97
C TYR A 105 0.99 -11.42 -14.95
N TRP A 106 0.32 -10.28 -15.09
CA TRP A 106 -0.84 -9.89 -14.29
C TRP A 106 -2.12 -10.55 -14.83
N ASN A 107 -2.18 -11.88 -14.71
CA ASN A 107 -3.36 -12.66 -15.05
C ASN A 107 -3.37 -13.97 -14.22
N TYR A 108 -4.55 -14.56 -14.03
CA TYR A 108 -4.73 -15.75 -13.20
C TYR A 108 -3.83 -16.92 -13.62
N LYS A 109 -3.69 -17.17 -14.93
CA LYS A 109 -2.87 -18.27 -15.42
C LYS A 109 -1.40 -18.09 -15.03
N SER A 110 -0.88 -16.88 -15.11
CA SER A 110 0.49 -16.57 -14.72
C SER A 110 0.70 -16.70 -13.21
N MET A 111 -0.29 -16.33 -12.38
CA MET A 111 -0.21 -16.49 -10.91
C MET A 111 0.05 -17.94 -10.48
N ASP A 112 -0.53 -18.91 -11.18
CA ASP A 112 -0.34 -20.33 -10.84
C ASP A 112 0.93 -20.95 -11.42
N THR A 113 1.40 -20.41 -12.56
CA THR A 113 2.43 -21.06 -13.39
C THR A 113 3.80 -20.40 -13.31
N ILE A 114 3.87 -19.11 -13.01
CA ILE A 114 5.13 -18.37 -12.94
C ILE A 114 5.66 -18.36 -11.48
N PRO A 115 6.91 -18.79 -11.24
CA PRO A 115 7.47 -18.90 -9.88
C PRO A 115 7.44 -17.61 -9.06
N ILE A 116 7.58 -16.44 -9.70
CA ILE A 116 7.64 -15.15 -8.99
C ILE A 116 6.41 -14.90 -8.12
N TRP A 117 5.22 -15.33 -8.56
CA TRP A 117 3.98 -15.17 -7.79
C TRP A 117 3.99 -15.98 -6.50
N LYS A 118 4.62 -17.15 -6.49
CA LYS A 118 4.79 -17.97 -5.27
C LYS A 118 5.76 -17.33 -4.30
N GLU A 119 6.82 -16.70 -4.81
CA GLU A 119 7.79 -15.96 -4.00
C GLU A 119 7.13 -14.72 -3.36
N ILE A 120 6.39 -13.95 -4.15
CA ILE A 120 5.59 -12.80 -3.68
C ILE A 120 4.59 -13.23 -2.60
N ASN A 121 3.86 -14.32 -2.83
CA ASN A 121 2.89 -14.85 -1.87
C ASN A 121 3.54 -15.21 -0.52
N LEU A 122 4.66 -15.92 -0.55
CA LEU A 122 5.40 -16.28 0.65
C LEU A 122 5.94 -15.04 1.38
N GLU A 123 6.46 -14.06 0.63
CA GLU A 123 7.00 -12.82 1.18
C GLU A 123 5.90 -11.96 1.82
N ALA A 124 4.73 -11.85 1.20
CA ALA A 124 3.56 -11.18 1.76
C ALA A 124 3.13 -11.81 3.10
N ASN A 125 3.06 -13.14 3.16
CA ASN A 125 2.79 -13.88 4.40
C ASN A 125 3.83 -13.58 5.50
N ASN A 126 5.11 -13.57 5.14
CA ASN A 126 6.19 -13.26 6.07
C ASN A 126 6.12 -11.80 6.56
N LEU A 127 5.79 -10.85 5.69
CA LEU A 127 5.60 -9.45 6.07
C LEU A 127 4.45 -9.28 7.06
N LEU A 128 3.29 -9.90 6.80
CA LEU A 128 2.14 -9.90 7.71
C LEU A 128 2.50 -10.48 9.09
N ASN A 129 3.34 -11.52 9.14
CA ASN A 129 3.85 -12.08 10.38
C ASN A 129 4.84 -11.12 11.08
N ASN A 130 5.77 -10.51 10.34
CA ASN A 130 6.79 -9.61 10.88
C ASN A 130 6.21 -8.31 11.46
N ILE A 131 5.12 -7.81 10.88
CA ILE A 131 4.37 -6.65 11.42
C ILE A 131 3.37 -7.06 12.50
N ASN A 132 3.32 -8.35 12.89
CA ASN A 132 2.41 -8.91 13.89
C ASN A 132 0.92 -8.64 13.57
N CYS A 133 0.58 -8.57 12.28
CA CYS A 133 -0.81 -8.49 11.86
C CYS A 133 -1.48 -9.82 12.18
N LYS A 134 -2.70 -9.81 12.72
CA LYS A 134 -3.51 -11.03 12.96
C LYS A 134 -4.54 -11.29 11.86
N GLN A 135 -4.93 -10.25 11.12
CA GLN A 135 -5.86 -10.34 10.01
C GLN A 135 -5.21 -11.10 8.85
N ARG A 136 -5.93 -12.05 8.28
CA ARG A 136 -5.48 -12.89 7.14
C ARG A 136 -6.53 -12.98 6.03
N ILE A 137 -7.61 -12.22 6.17
CA ILE A 137 -8.72 -12.19 5.23
C ILE A 137 -8.91 -10.74 4.82
N TYR A 138 -9.13 -10.54 3.53
CA TYR A 138 -9.47 -9.25 2.96
C TYR A 138 -10.74 -8.70 3.61
N GLU A 139 -10.70 -7.43 4.02
CA GLU A 139 -11.85 -6.74 4.61
C GLU A 139 -12.23 -5.52 3.78
N ASP A 140 -13.47 -5.49 3.29
CA ASP A 140 -14.03 -4.42 2.44
C ASP A 140 -14.51 -3.19 3.25
N LYS A 141 -14.08 -3.06 4.50
CA LYS A 141 -14.61 -2.09 5.49
C LYS A 141 -14.61 -0.62 5.02
N TYR A 142 -13.73 -0.27 4.07
CA TYR A 142 -13.64 1.07 3.51
C TYR A 142 -13.99 1.16 2.02
N VAL A 143 -14.49 0.07 1.43
CA VAL A 143 -14.97 0.06 0.05
C VAL A 143 -16.38 0.67 0.02
N TYR A 144 -16.45 1.95 -0.34
CA TYR A 144 -17.72 2.64 -0.53
C TYR A 144 -18.36 2.19 -1.84
N PHE A 145 -19.00 1.03 -1.85
CA PHE A 145 -19.97 0.73 -2.90
C PHE A 145 -21.21 1.57 -2.67
N ASN A 146 -21.42 2.56 -3.56
CA ASN A 146 -22.70 3.21 -3.74
C ASN A 146 -23.66 2.14 -4.30
N THR A 147 -24.25 1.33 -3.42
CA THR A 147 -25.25 0.33 -3.79
C THR A 147 -26.52 1.07 -4.18
N ALA A 148 -26.61 1.45 -5.45
CA ALA A 148 -27.90 1.69 -6.08
C ALA A 148 -28.63 0.34 -6.10
N LYS A 149 -29.59 0.19 -5.19
CA LYS A 149 -30.62 -0.85 -5.25
C LYS A 149 -31.52 -0.67 -6.46
#